data_AF-A0A699V2R0-F1
#
_entry.id   AF-A0A699V2R0-F1
#
_cell.length_a   1.000
_cell.length_b   1.000
_cell.length_c   1.000
_cell.angle_alpha   90.00
_cell.angle_beta   90.00
_cell.angle_gamma   90.00
#
_symmetry.space_group_name_H-M   'P 1'
#
loop_
_entity.id
_entity.type
_entity.pdbx_description
1 polymer ?
#
loop_
_entity_poly.entity_id
_entity_poly.type
_entity_poly.pdbx_seq_one_letter_code
_entity_poly.pdbx_strand_id
1 'polypeptide(L)'
;LLSSDRRADRPEVTLLPRKRLSIVHCSGYEAGESSAAAAARPIEGRRVDYGFVGSVKAEIRQRIAKDIKYGIRDTWIDPRDVAEEEALTTLEGVNTRGTELAAVQEQDTQDIYRVLEDTQGRQTEIFQRVKALVDDSQYHYETSRLVDQEARCSREAWAHSIGLSTAVHFELQG
;
A
#
# COMPACT_ATOMS: atom_id res chain seq x y z
N LEU A 1 -39.76 -32.32 -6.24
CA LEU A 1 -39.04 -31.06 -6.57
C LEU A 1 -37.68 -31.12 -5.90
N LEU A 2 -36.65 -30.86 -6.70
CA LEU A 2 -35.22 -31.15 -6.49
C LEU A 2 -34.63 -30.55 -5.20
N SER A 3 -33.91 -31.36 -4.43
CA SER A 3 -32.91 -30.90 -3.47
C SER A 3 -31.55 -31.13 -4.10
N SER A 4 -30.90 -30.06 -4.56
CA SER A 4 -29.55 -30.12 -5.13
C SER A 4 -28.52 -29.79 -4.04
N ASP A 5 -27.74 -30.81 -3.70
CA ASP A 5 -26.49 -30.74 -2.94
C ASP A 5 -25.48 -29.87 -3.71
N ARG A 6 -25.01 -28.76 -3.12
CA ARG A 6 -23.98 -27.89 -3.71
C ARG A 6 -22.76 -27.89 -2.80
N ARG A 7 -21.97 -28.96 -2.89
CA ARG A 7 -20.57 -28.95 -2.48
C ARG A 7 -19.81 -28.07 -3.46
N ALA A 8 -19.32 -26.93 -2.98
CA ALA A 8 -18.46 -26.05 -3.76
C ALA A 8 -17.13 -26.76 -4.00
N ASP A 9 -16.80 -26.91 -5.29
CA ASP A 9 -15.47 -27.29 -5.76
C ASP A 9 -14.42 -26.38 -5.13
N ARG A 10 -13.59 -26.99 -4.30
CA ARG A 10 -12.36 -26.38 -3.79
C ARG A 10 -11.33 -26.48 -4.92
N PRO A 11 -10.81 -25.37 -5.47
CA PRO A 11 -9.79 -25.45 -6.48
C PRO A 11 -8.53 -26.07 -5.88
N GLU A 12 -8.19 -27.24 -6.40
CA GLU A 12 -6.95 -27.95 -6.16
C GLU A 12 -5.83 -27.13 -6.80
N VAL A 13 -5.18 -26.28 -6.00
CA VAL A 13 -4.00 -25.54 -6.45
C VAL A 13 -2.82 -26.50 -6.45
N THR A 14 -2.56 -27.07 -7.61
CA THR A 14 -1.35 -27.86 -7.89
C THR A 14 -0.14 -26.93 -7.79
N LEU A 15 0.43 -26.82 -6.58
CA LEU A 15 1.69 -26.11 -6.38
C LEU A 15 2.81 -26.96 -7.02
N LEU A 16 3.39 -26.45 -8.11
CA LEU A 16 4.58 -27.02 -8.73
C LEU A 16 5.73 -27.05 -7.70
N PRO A 17 6.55 -28.13 -7.67
CA PRO A 17 7.62 -28.28 -6.69
C PRO A 17 8.66 -27.19 -6.93
N ARG A 18 8.67 -26.16 -6.09
CA ARG A 18 9.65 -25.08 -6.17
C ARG A 18 11.03 -25.63 -5.80
N LYS A 19 11.80 -25.98 -6.84
CA LYS A 19 13.25 -26.20 -6.74
C LYS A 19 13.89 -24.95 -6.13
N ARG A 20 14.79 -25.22 -5.19
CA ARG A 20 15.39 -24.29 -4.22
C ARG A 20 16.28 -23.28 -4.94
N LEU A 21 15.90 -22.00 -4.92
CA LEU A 21 16.78 -20.90 -5.31
C LEU A 21 17.54 -20.41 -4.07
N SER A 22 18.66 -21.04 -3.76
CA SER A 22 19.67 -20.48 -2.85
C SER A 22 20.92 -20.13 -3.67
N ILE A 23 20.93 -18.93 -4.23
CA ILE A 23 22.15 -18.29 -4.70
C ILE A 23 22.24 -16.97 -3.92
N VAL A 24 22.75 -17.07 -2.68
CA VAL A 24 23.19 -15.87 -1.96
C VAL A 24 24.58 -15.56 -2.48
N HIS A 25 24.63 -14.62 -3.42
CA HIS A 25 25.85 -14.00 -3.92
C HIS A 25 26.45 -13.14 -2.80
N CYS A 26 27.38 -13.71 -2.03
CA CYS A 26 28.25 -12.95 -1.13
C CYS A 26 29.48 -12.49 -1.92
N SER A 27 29.38 -11.40 -2.69
CA SER A 27 30.57 -10.70 -3.17
C SER A 27 31.18 -9.94 -1.99
N GLY A 28 32.33 -10.41 -1.50
CA GLY A 28 33.09 -9.77 -0.45
C GLY A 28 33.50 -8.36 -0.83
N TYR A 29 32.88 -7.37 -0.20
CA TYR A 29 33.34 -5.99 -0.20
C TYR A 29 34.25 -5.80 1.02
N GLU A 30 35.57 -5.85 0.79
CA GLU A 30 36.53 -5.29 1.74
C GLU A 30 36.41 -3.76 1.68
N ALA A 31 35.72 -3.19 2.67
CA ALA A 31 35.67 -1.76 2.86
C ALA A 31 37.03 -1.28 3.38
N GLY A 32 37.86 -0.79 2.46
CA GLY A 32 39.08 -0.08 2.77
C GLY A 32 38.79 1.11 3.70
N GLU A 33 39.56 1.17 4.79
CA GLU A 33 39.57 2.23 5.78
C GLU A 33 39.86 3.58 5.10
N SER A 34 39.02 4.59 5.34
CA SER A 34 39.35 5.97 5.01
C SER A 34 38.74 6.96 5.99
N SER A 35 39.66 7.74 6.55
CA SER A 35 39.56 8.84 7.51
C SER A 35 38.72 10.01 7.03
N ALA A 36 37.80 10.51 7.87
CA ALA A 36 37.37 11.91 7.90
C ALA A 36 36.74 12.27 9.25
N ALA A 37 37.23 13.35 9.84
CA ALA A 37 36.91 13.84 11.18
C ALA A 37 35.67 14.74 11.24
N ALA A 38 35.25 14.99 12.49
CA ALA A 38 34.53 16.18 13.00
C ALA A 38 32.98 16.19 13.02
N ALA A 39 32.49 16.03 14.27
CA ALA A 39 31.45 16.82 14.95
C ALA A 39 30.11 17.12 14.25
N ALA A 40 29.04 16.51 14.77
CA ALA A 40 27.81 17.21 15.17
C ALA A 40 26.97 16.32 16.11
N ARG A 41 26.49 16.91 17.20
CA ARG A 41 25.68 16.27 18.26
C ARG A 41 24.33 15.80 17.69
N PRO A 42 23.76 14.65 18.11
CA PRO A 42 22.38 14.33 17.76
C PRO A 42 21.43 15.14 18.68
N ILE A 43 20.71 16.08 18.06
CA ILE A 43 19.58 16.77 18.67
C ILE A 43 18.39 15.80 18.71
N GLU A 44 17.80 15.74 19.90
CA GLU A 44 16.61 15.03 20.30
C GLU A 44 15.40 15.42 19.44
N GLY A 45 14.72 14.42 18.86
CA GLY A 45 13.44 14.64 18.21
C GLY A 45 12.99 13.51 17.28
N ARG A 46 11.98 12.77 17.73
CA ARG A 46 11.05 11.94 16.93
C ARG A 46 11.50 10.51 16.58
N ARG A 47 11.39 9.63 17.59
CA ARG A 47 11.37 8.17 17.42
C ARG A 47 9.98 7.71 16.95
N VAL A 48 9.88 7.27 15.71
CA VAL A 48 8.77 6.43 15.23
C VAL A 48 9.38 5.32 14.35
N ASP A 49 9.09 4.07 14.75
CA ASP A 49 9.21 2.81 14.00
C ASP A 49 10.59 2.14 13.77
N TYR A 50 11.36 1.92 14.84
CA TYR A 50 12.52 1.00 14.82
C TYR A 50 12.26 -0.37 15.49
N GLY A 51 10.99 -0.75 15.70
CA GLY A 51 10.62 -2.07 16.23
C GLY A 51 10.51 -3.14 15.14
N PHE A 52 9.88 -2.78 14.01
CA PHE A 52 9.54 -3.72 12.94
C PHE A 52 10.77 -4.30 12.24
N VAL A 53 11.75 -3.46 11.89
CA VAL A 53 13.00 -3.90 11.25
C VAL A 53 13.84 -4.76 12.20
N GLY A 54 13.80 -4.48 13.51
CA GLY A 54 14.50 -5.27 14.53
C GLY A 54 13.94 -6.68 14.66
N SER A 55 12.62 -6.81 14.67
CA SER A 55 11.91 -8.09 14.73
C SER A 55 12.18 -8.95 13.49
N VAL A 56 12.07 -8.36 12.29
CA VAL A 56 12.31 -9.07 11.02
C VAL A 56 13.75 -9.54 10.92
N LYS A 57 14.72 -8.70 11.31
CA LYS A 57 16.15 -9.06 11.29
C LYS A 57 16.49 -10.18 12.28
N ALA A 58 15.84 -10.22 13.44
CA ALA A 58 16.03 -11.28 14.43
C ALA A 58 15.43 -12.62 13.96
N GLU A 59 14.25 -12.58 13.33
CA GLU A 59 13.57 -13.76 12.80
C GLU A 59 14.35 -14.41 11.64
N ILE A 60 14.90 -13.59 10.73
CA ILE A 60 15.76 -14.06 9.63
C ILE A 60 17.00 -14.77 10.19
N ARG A 61 17.67 -14.19 11.20
CA ARG A 61 18.83 -14.81 11.84
C ARG A 61 18.49 -16.15 12.51
N GLN A 62 17.33 -16.23 13.16
CA GLN A 62 16.90 -17.45 13.84
C GLN A 62 16.51 -18.57 12.86
N ARG A 63 15.91 -18.21 11.71
CA ARG A 63 15.63 -19.13 10.61
C ARG A 63 16.92 -19.68 10.00
N ILE A 64 17.88 -18.80 9.66
CA ILE A 64 19.18 -19.21 9.12
C ILE A 64 19.90 -20.17 10.09
N ALA A 65 19.91 -19.88 11.40
CA ALA A 65 20.56 -20.74 12.39
C ALA A 65 19.87 -22.10 12.56
N LYS A 66 18.53 -22.15 12.48
CA LYS A 66 17.76 -23.40 12.51
C LYS A 66 17.99 -24.22 11.24
N ASP A 67 17.96 -23.57 10.07
CA ASP A 67 18.12 -24.23 8.78
C ASP A 67 19.54 -24.79 8.60
N ILE A 68 20.58 -24.11 9.12
CA ILE A 68 21.95 -24.64 9.14
C ILE A 68 22.07 -25.85 10.08
N LYS A 69 21.42 -25.80 11.25
CA LYS A 69 21.48 -26.87 12.26
C LYS A 69 20.76 -28.15 11.81
N TYR A 70 19.70 -28.03 11.02
CA TYR A 70 18.94 -29.16 10.48
C TYR A 70 19.35 -29.57 9.04
N GLY A 71 19.88 -28.65 8.23
CA GLY A 71 20.19 -28.89 6.81
C GLY A 71 21.49 -29.64 6.53
N ILE A 72 22.43 -29.71 7.49
CA ILE A 72 23.73 -30.37 7.29
C ILE A 72 23.67 -31.88 7.58
N ARG A 73 22.62 -32.39 8.24
CA ARG A 73 22.68 -33.74 8.85
C ARG A 73 21.90 -34.86 8.18
N ASP A 74 20.98 -34.64 7.23
CA ASP A 74 20.10 -35.74 6.76
C ASP A 74 19.77 -35.76 5.25
N THR A 75 20.66 -35.34 4.34
CA THR A 75 20.47 -35.64 2.91
C THR A 75 21.80 -35.96 2.24
N TRP A 76 22.22 -37.21 2.36
CA TRP A 76 23.17 -37.78 1.41
C TRP A 76 22.47 -37.82 0.06
N ILE A 77 22.87 -36.94 -0.87
CA ILE A 77 22.34 -36.91 -2.22
C ILE A 77 22.90 -38.15 -2.94
N ASP A 78 22.01 -39.00 -3.46
CA ASP A 78 22.41 -40.13 -4.30
C ASP A 78 23.05 -39.56 -5.59
N PRO A 79 24.27 -39.96 -5.99
CA PRO A 79 24.87 -39.53 -7.25
C PRO A 79 23.99 -39.86 -8.48
N ARG A 80 23.01 -40.77 -8.37
CA ARG A 80 22.00 -41.00 -9.42
C ARG A 80 20.99 -39.86 -9.59
N ASP A 81 20.67 -39.12 -8.52
CA ASP A 81 19.83 -37.91 -8.58
C ASP A 81 20.62 -36.72 -9.14
N VAL A 82 21.94 -36.71 -8.96
CA VAL A 82 22.85 -35.74 -9.61
C VAL A 82 22.91 -36.00 -11.11
N ALA A 83 22.89 -37.25 -11.58
CA ALA A 83 22.98 -37.58 -13.00
C ALA A 83 21.77 -37.08 -13.84
N GLU A 84 20.56 -37.02 -13.28
CA GLU A 84 19.40 -36.40 -13.94
C GLU A 84 19.46 -34.87 -13.96
N GLU A 85 20.09 -34.25 -12.95
CA GLU A 85 20.40 -32.81 -12.96
C GLU A 85 21.57 -32.50 -13.93
N GLU A 86 22.54 -33.41 -14.03
CA GLU A 86 23.70 -33.37 -14.92
C GLU A 86 23.28 -33.47 -16.40
N ALA A 87 22.22 -34.22 -16.71
CA ALA A 87 21.63 -34.24 -18.06
C ALA A 87 21.09 -32.86 -18.52
N LEU A 88 20.78 -31.94 -17.59
CA LEU A 88 20.37 -30.56 -17.86
C LEU A 88 21.54 -29.55 -17.83
N THR A 89 22.78 -29.99 -17.61
CA THR A 89 23.98 -29.14 -17.58
C THR A 89 24.58 -28.88 -18.97
N THR A 90 23.96 -29.39 -20.03
CA THR A 90 24.24 -28.87 -21.37
C THR A 90 23.96 -27.37 -21.37
N LEU A 91 24.91 -26.58 -21.87
CA LEU A 91 24.83 -25.13 -22.00
C LEU A 91 23.47 -24.69 -22.59
N GLU A 92 22.92 -25.50 -23.49
CA GLU A 92 21.61 -25.32 -24.11
C GLU A 92 20.45 -25.35 -23.10
N GLY A 93 20.42 -26.32 -22.18
CA GLY A 93 19.38 -26.41 -21.14
C GLY A 93 19.45 -25.27 -20.11
N VAL A 94 20.66 -24.78 -19.81
CA VAL A 94 20.86 -23.58 -18.97
C VAL A 94 20.41 -22.32 -19.71
N ASN A 95 20.73 -22.19 -21.00
CA ASN A 95 20.29 -21.07 -21.84
C ASN A 95 18.77 -21.02 -21.96
N THR A 96 18.10 -22.14 -22.22
CA THR A 96 16.64 -22.21 -22.30
C THR A 96 15.99 -21.74 -20.99
N ARG A 97 16.47 -22.24 -19.84
CA ARG A 97 15.95 -21.82 -18.53
C ARG A 97 16.25 -20.35 -18.23
N GLY A 98 17.40 -19.84 -18.68
CA GLY A 98 17.74 -18.42 -18.59
C GLY A 98 16.78 -17.55 -19.40
N THR A 99 16.41 -17.98 -20.61
CA THR A 99 15.42 -17.30 -21.46
C THR A 99 14.01 -17.36 -20.86
N GLU A 100 13.60 -18.51 -20.33
CA GLU A 100 12.30 -18.65 -19.65
C GLU A 100 12.21 -17.77 -18.40
N LEU A 101 13.27 -17.73 -17.58
CA LEU A 101 13.33 -16.85 -16.41
C LEU A 101 13.30 -15.37 -16.80
N ALA A 102 13.99 -14.98 -17.86
CA ALA A 102 13.97 -13.61 -18.37
C ALA A 102 12.56 -13.21 -18.83
N ALA A 103 11.87 -14.08 -19.56
CA ALA A 103 10.49 -13.85 -20.01
C ALA A 103 9.51 -13.72 -18.83
N VAL A 104 9.63 -14.58 -17.80
CA VAL A 104 8.80 -14.49 -16.59
C VAL A 104 9.09 -13.19 -15.83
N GLN A 105 10.36 -12.80 -15.68
CA GLN A 105 10.73 -11.56 -15.00
C GLN A 105 10.22 -10.32 -15.74
N GLU A 106 10.25 -10.33 -17.07
CA GLU A 106 9.71 -9.26 -17.90
C GLU A 106 8.19 -9.15 -17.75
N GLN A 107 7.48 -10.29 -17.76
CA GLN A 107 6.04 -10.34 -17.55
C GLN A 107 5.65 -9.83 -16.15
N ASP A 108 6.32 -10.31 -15.10
CA ASP A 108 6.07 -9.87 -13.71
C ASP A 108 6.30 -8.36 -13.57
N THR A 109 7.32 -7.83 -14.25
CA THR A 109 7.61 -6.39 -14.28
C THR A 109 6.48 -5.61 -14.94
N GLN A 110 6.00 -6.06 -16.10
CA GLN A 110 4.88 -5.43 -16.81
C GLN A 110 3.57 -5.47 -15.99
N ASP A 111 3.30 -6.58 -15.31
CA ASP A 111 2.11 -6.73 -14.48
C ASP A 111 2.16 -5.80 -13.25
N ILE A 112 3.33 -5.61 -12.65
CA ILE A 112 3.53 -4.63 -11.57
C ILE A 112 3.24 -3.21 -12.07
N TYR A 113 3.76 -2.82 -13.23
CA TYR A 113 3.49 -1.49 -13.80
C TYR A 113 2.00 -1.27 -14.07
N ARG A 114 1.29 -2.27 -14.60
CA ARG A 114 -0.15 -2.19 -14.86
C ARG A 114 -0.95 -1.96 -13.57
N VAL A 115 -0.63 -2.69 -12.50
CA VAL A 115 -1.30 -2.52 -11.19
C VAL A 115 -1.02 -1.13 -10.62
N LEU A 116 0.20 -0.63 -10.78
CA LEU A 116 0.57 0.71 -10.31
C LEU A 116 -0.21 1.80 -11.06
N GLU A 117 -0.31 1.71 -12.38
CA GLU A 117 -1.03 2.66 -13.22
C GLU A 117 -2.53 2.70 -12.88
N ASP A 118 -3.20 1.55 -12.75
CA ASP A 118 -4.61 1.48 -12.32
C ASP A 118 -4.80 2.10 -10.94
N THR A 119 -3.89 1.81 -10.01
CA THR A 119 -3.94 2.38 -8.65
C THR A 119 -3.79 3.91 -8.67
N GLN A 120 -2.84 4.43 -9.44
CA GLN A 120 -2.61 5.87 -9.58
C GLN A 120 -3.79 6.56 -10.29
N GLY A 121 -4.38 5.91 -11.29
CA GLY A 121 -5.59 6.38 -11.99
C GLY A 121 -6.77 6.52 -11.02
N ARG A 122 -7.04 5.50 -10.21
CA ARG A 122 -8.10 5.53 -9.18
C ARG A 122 -7.86 6.59 -8.11
N GLN A 123 -6.63 6.75 -7.65
CA GLN A 123 -6.28 7.83 -6.71
C GLN A 123 -6.57 9.21 -7.30
N THR A 124 -6.23 9.42 -8.58
CA THR A 124 -6.50 10.66 -9.29
C THR A 124 -8.00 10.92 -9.42
N GLU A 125 -8.79 9.89 -9.78
CA GLU A 125 -10.25 10.00 -9.86
C GLU A 125 -10.86 10.41 -8.52
N ILE A 126 -10.47 9.75 -7.43
CA ILE A 126 -10.94 10.08 -6.08
C ILE A 126 -10.59 11.53 -5.74
N PHE A 127 -9.37 11.97 -6.02
CA PHE A 127 -8.96 13.35 -5.78
C PHE A 127 -9.83 14.36 -6.52
N GLN A 128 -10.14 14.11 -7.80
CA GLN A 128 -11.02 14.98 -8.58
C GLN A 128 -12.45 15.01 -8.05
N ARG A 129 -12.99 13.86 -7.64
CA ARG A 129 -14.33 13.78 -7.04
C ARG A 129 -14.41 14.51 -5.70
N VAL A 130 -13.39 14.36 -4.85
CA VAL A 130 -13.30 15.11 -3.59
C VAL A 130 -13.22 16.60 -3.85
N LYS A 131 -12.41 17.03 -4.83
CA LYS A 131 -12.31 18.44 -5.21
C LYS A 131 -13.67 19.00 -5.63
N ALA A 132 -14.37 18.33 -6.54
CA ALA A 132 -15.69 18.75 -6.99
C ALA A 132 -16.71 18.82 -5.84
N LEU A 133 -16.66 17.86 -4.91
CA LEU A 133 -17.54 17.86 -3.73
C LEU A 133 -17.25 19.03 -2.78
N VAL A 134 -15.98 19.39 -2.60
CA VAL A 134 -15.60 20.56 -1.78
C VAL A 134 -16.11 21.84 -2.42
N ASP A 135 -15.95 22.00 -3.72
CA ASP A 135 -16.43 23.18 -4.46
C ASP A 135 -17.98 23.29 -4.38
N ASP A 136 -18.69 22.17 -4.54
CA ASP A 136 -20.15 22.08 -4.39
C ASP A 136 -20.62 22.40 -2.95
N SER A 137 -19.96 21.82 -1.95
CA SER A 137 -20.23 22.12 -0.54
C SER A 137 -20.03 23.59 -0.21
N GLN A 138 -19.01 24.23 -0.79
CA GLN A 138 -18.77 25.65 -0.60
C GLN A 138 -19.89 26.50 -1.20
N TYR A 139 -20.35 26.16 -2.40
CA TYR A 139 -21.49 26.83 -3.03
C TYR A 139 -22.76 26.76 -2.17
N HIS A 140 -23.08 25.57 -1.65
CA HIS A 140 -24.24 25.36 -0.79
C HIS A 140 -24.14 26.10 0.55
N TYR A 141 -22.95 26.14 1.15
CA TYR A 141 -22.71 26.91 2.38
C TYR A 141 -22.94 28.42 2.16
N GLU A 142 -22.36 28.97 1.09
CA GLU A 142 -22.50 30.39 0.76
C GLU A 142 -23.96 30.77 0.48
N THR A 143 -24.68 29.93 -0.26
CA THR A 143 -26.10 30.11 -0.53
C THR A 143 -26.92 30.10 0.75
N SER A 144 -26.69 29.10 1.62
CA SER A 144 -27.39 29.00 2.92
C SER A 144 -27.11 30.22 3.80
N ARG A 145 -25.86 30.69 3.84
CA ARG A 145 -25.47 31.89 4.60
C ARG A 145 -26.21 33.14 4.11
N LEU A 146 -26.35 33.32 2.80
CA LEU A 146 -27.08 34.46 2.24
C LEU A 146 -28.57 34.41 2.59
N VAL A 147 -29.20 33.23 2.45
CA VAL A 147 -30.61 33.03 2.81
C VAL A 147 -30.84 33.32 4.29
N ASP A 148 -29.97 32.84 5.17
CA ASP A 148 -30.07 33.10 6.61
C ASP A 148 -29.93 34.60 6.93
N GLN A 149 -29.00 35.29 6.26
CA GLN A 149 -28.80 36.72 6.44
C GLN A 149 -30.02 37.51 5.95
N GLU A 150 -30.59 37.16 4.79
CA GLU A 150 -31.82 37.76 4.28
C GLU A 150 -32.97 37.55 5.27
N ALA A 151 -33.19 36.31 5.73
CA ALA A 151 -34.24 35.98 6.68
C ALA A 151 -34.10 36.73 8.02
N ARG A 152 -32.87 37.04 8.45
CA ARG A 152 -32.63 37.89 9.63
C ARG A 152 -32.97 39.35 9.34
N CYS A 153 -32.46 39.92 8.24
CA CYS A 153 -32.75 41.30 7.84
C CYS A 153 -34.27 41.52 7.67
N SER A 154 -34.98 40.60 7.02
CA SER A 154 -36.43 40.68 6.85
C SER A 154 -37.18 40.65 8.18
N ARG A 155 -36.74 39.82 9.14
CA ARG A 155 -37.34 39.77 10.49
C ARG A 155 -37.13 41.07 11.26
N GLU A 156 -35.94 41.64 11.20
CA GLU A 156 -35.62 42.92 11.83
C GLU A 156 -36.47 44.05 11.22
N ALA A 157 -36.54 44.13 9.88
CA ALA A 157 -37.36 45.11 9.19
C ALA A 157 -38.86 44.99 9.55
N TRP A 158 -39.38 43.76 9.61
CA TRP A 158 -40.76 43.53 10.03
C TRP A 158 -41.02 43.97 11.46
N ALA A 159 -40.14 43.61 12.40
CA ALA A 159 -40.25 44.03 13.80
C ALA A 159 -40.21 45.56 13.95
N HIS A 160 -39.35 46.25 13.20
CA HIS A 160 -39.29 47.72 13.18
C HIS A 160 -40.59 48.34 12.66
N SER A 161 -41.16 47.79 11.58
CA SER A 161 -42.44 48.27 11.02
C SER A 161 -43.59 48.13 12.02
N ILE A 162 -43.69 46.99 12.71
CA ILE A 162 -44.69 46.76 13.75
C ILE A 162 -44.49 47.71 14.94
N GLY A 163 -43.25 47.92 15.37
CA GLY A 163 -42.92 48.85 16.45
C GLY A 163 -43.37 50.29 16.13
N LEU A 164 -43.09 50.77 14.91
CA LEU A 164 -43.53 52.09 14.46
C LEU A 164 -45.06 52.21 14.40
N SER A 165 -45.74 51.20 13.84
CA SER A 165 -47.21 51.21 13.78
C SER A 165 -47.85 51.23 15.17
N THR A 166 -47.26 50.53 16.13
CA THR A 166 -47.73 50.49 17.52
C THR A 166 -47.52 51.84 18.21
N ALA A 167 -46.36 52.49 17.98
CA ALA A 167 -46.06 53.80 18.53
C ALA A 167 -47.06 54.87 18.03
N VAL A 168 -47.35 54.90 16.72
CA VAL A 168 -48.33 55.83 16.13
C VAL A 168 -49.73 55.59 16.69
N HIS A 169 -50.14 54.34 16.89
CA HIS A 169 -51.45 54.03 17.46
C HIS A 169 -51.61 54.55 18.90
N PHE A 170 -50.54 54.50 19.71
CA PHE A 170 -50.54 55.07 21.06
C PHE A 170 -50.62 56.60 21.06
N GLU A 171 -49.93 57.27 20.14
CA GLU A 171 -50.00 58.75 20.01
C GLU A 171 -51.37 59.25 19.56
N LEU A 172 -52.15 58.45 18.83
CA LEU A 172 -53.51 58.82 18.39
C LEU A 172 -54.59 58.58 19.44
N GLN A 173 -54.29 57.86 20.53
CA GLN A 173 -55.24 57.54 21.61
C GLN A 173 -54.98 58.31 22.92
N GLY A 174 -53.88 59.06 23.01
CA GLY A 174 -53.56 59.97 24.13
C GLY A 174 -54.03 61.39 23.86
#